data_AF-A0A1V5T7J4-F1
#
_entry.id   AF-A0A1V5T7J4-F1
#
_cell.length_a   1.000
_cell.length_b   1.000
_cell.length_c   1.000
_cell.angle_alpha   90.00
_cell.angle_beta   90.00
_cell.angle_gamma   90.00
#
_symmetry.space_group_name_H-M   'P 1'
#
loop_
_entity.id
_entity.type
_entity.pdbx_description
1 polymer ?
#
loop_
_entity_poly.entity_id
_entity_poly.type
_entity_poly.pdbx_seq_one_letter_code
_entity_poly.pdbx_strand_id
1 'polypeptide(L)'
;MHRRVLCVIPLALCMLASCASVETAAGTGTVVRYGAGSAEDSSAIKSSTSPASVTASAPASAPAKDGAAVEPVSGKKTAKTGAKTPDSEKNRNDPAAERAKLVDAVRAQALPYEESLAEALGVFDFPAALAAADQALAQYAPYAECAESADSVRERLQEALSAVSLVPVDYPAETAAGTAFRKPFRIKAVRRSGEESAPLAGFPVRIGLGLDSADASAPAAPAAPAAPAASAAPSAPAAHVAGADGIVSFQAPVPQKAGKDTLVFSAALSSVDPELSASIADLASENGPLSVSLPHTVFTNAKRHSTTISILDYDKNGKPIRSSNPSATALLKPLVQRGFGRIGMADFPDQIAAGDSAVLFKAAKSLFGSSVRRFIWGTVKIASLEQGVDNTWTCILSAEIAVHDFVDNAEVFSVTLEGSATAKTEASAITAARAKLAGELLVDALYYGM
;
A
#
# COMPACT_ATOMS: atom_id res chain seq x y z
N MET A 1 -26.82 -5.15 42.45
CA MET A 1 -27.29 -4.20 41.43
C MET A 1 -26.16 -3.22 41.12
N HIS A 2 -25.85 -2.96 39.85
CA HIS A 2 -25.39 -1.66 39.31
C HIS A 2 -25.14 -1.83 37.80
N ARG A 3 -25.86 -1.08 36.96
CA ARG A 3 -25.62 -1.04 35.51
C ARG A 3 -24.48 -0.05 35.24
N ARG A 4 -23.48 -0.44 34.44
CA ARG A 4 -22.66 0.54 33.72
C ARG A 4 -23.40 0.91 32.45
N VAL A 5 -23.71 2.20 32.29
CA VAL A 5 -24.31 2.74 31.06
C VAL A 5 -23.15 3.07 30.11
N LEU A 6 -23.10 2.40 28.96
CA LEU A 6 -22.21 2.81 27.87
C LEU A 6 -22.94 3.85 27.03
N CYS A 7 -22.45 5.09 27.00
CA CYS A 7 -23.00 6.13 26.15
C CYS A 7 -22.42 5.98 24.75
N VAL A 8 -23.24 5.60 23.77
CA VAL A 8 -22.85 5.52 22.35
C VAL A 8 -23.27 6.83 21.68
N ILE A 9 -22.29 7.60 21.21
CA ILE A 9 -22.51 8.84 20.47
C ILE A 9 -22.60 8.50 18.97
N PRO A 10 -23.74 8.71 18.29
CA PRO A 10 -23.86 8.47 16.87
C PRO A 10 -23.19 9.59 16.07
N LEU A 11 -22.19 9.25 15.25
CA LEU A 11 -21.55 10.20 14.33
C LEU A 11 -22.49 10.47 13.15
N ALA A 12 -23.01 11.69 13.01
CA ALA A 12 -23.95 12.05 11.96
C ALA A 12 -23.22 12.36 10.63
N LEU A 13 -23.24 11.41 9.69
CA LEU A 13 -22.61 11.56 8.38
C LEU A 13 -23.46 12.45 7.45
N CYS A 14 -22.98 13.67 7.16
CA CYS A 14 -23.68 14.62 6.30
C CYS A 14 -23.54 14.26 4.81
N MET A 15 -24.52 13.52 4.27
CA MET A 15 -24.66 13.29 2.83
C MET A 15 -25.29 14.50 2.13
N LEU A 16 -24.48 15.30 1.43
CA LEU A 16 -24.98 16.33 0.51
C LEU A 16 -25.44 15.69 -0.81
N ALA A 17 -26.75 15.55 -0.97
CA ALA A 17 -27.34 15.10 -2.23
C ALA A 17 -27.27 16.21 -3.30
N SER A 18 -26.58 15.94 -4.42
CA SER A 18 -26.62 16.78 -5.61
C SER A 18 -27.44 16.10 -6.70
N CYS A 19 -28.58 16.70 -7.05
CA CYS A 19 -29.50 16.14 -8.03
C CYS A 19 -29.09 16.53 -9.46
N ALA A 20 -28.70 15.55 -10.27
CA ALA A 20 -28.51 15.71 -11.71
C ALA A 20 -29.37 14.67 -12.47
N SER A 21 -30.52 15.11 -12.99
CA SER A 21 -31.33 14.29 -13.89
C SER A 21 -30.63 14.13 -15.25
N VAL A 22 -30.56 12.90 -15.76
CA VAL A 22 -30.15 12.60 -17.15
C VAL A 22 -31.19 11.66 -17.76
N GLU A 23 -31.58 11.95 -18.99
CA GLU A 23 -32.74 11.36 -19.65
C GLU A 23 -32.51 9.92 -20.15
N THR A 24 -33.61 9.18 -20.31
CA THR A 24 -33.60 7.80 -20.80
C THR A 24 -33.42 7.71 -22.31
N ALA A 25 -32.22 7.36 -22.77
CA ALA A 25 -32.00 6.88 -24.14
C ALA A 25 -32.25 5.35 -24.23
N ALA A 26 -33.27 4.93 -24.98
CA ALA A 26 -33.61 3.52 -25.14
C ALA A 26 -32.72 2.84 -26.21
N GLY A 27 -31.77 2.00 -25.78
CA GLY A 27 -30.94 1.18 -26.67
C GLY A 27 -31.31 -0.31 -26.60
N THR A 28 -31.91 -0.85 -27.66
CA THR A 28 -32.32 -2.26 -27.74
C THR A 28 -31.13 -3.18 -28.05
N GLY A 29 -30.43 -3.66 -27.01
CA GLY A 29 -29.41 -4.70 -27.14
C GLY A 29 -30.03 -6.09 -27.29
N THR A 30 -29.79 -6.77 -28.42
CA THR A 30 -30.29 -8.12 -28.69
C THR A 30 -29.54 -9.20 -27.89
N VAL A 31 -30.28 -9.94 -27.05
CA VAL A 31 -29.75 -11.14 -26.37
C VAL A 31 -29.76 -12.31 -27.35
N VAL A 32 -28.58 -12.75 -27.79
CA VAL A 32 -28.44 -13.92 -28.67
C VAL A 32 -28.20 -15.17 -27.82
N ARG A 33 -29.16 -16.11 -27.84
CA ARG A 33 -28.98 -17.47 -27.33
C ARG A 33 -28.50 -18.38 -28.46
N TYR A 34 -27.38 -19.06 -28.27
CA TYR A 34 -26.97 -20.18 -29.13
C TYR A 34 -27.27 -21.51 -28.43
N GLY A 35 -27.91 -22.43 -29.14
CA GLY A 35 -28.17 -23.80 -28.69
C GLY A 35 -27.01 -24.74 -29.03
N ALA A 36 -26.90 -25.84 -28.30
CA ALA A 36 -25.83 -26.82 -28.50
C ALA A 36 -26.02 -27.66 -29.78
N GLY A 37 -24.91 -28.06 -30.38
CA GLY A 37 -24.82 -29.09 -31.43
C GLY A 37 -23.66 -30.04 -31.12
N SER A 38 -23.83 -31.33 -31.41
CA SER A 38 -22.94 -32.40 -30.93
C SER A 38 -22.24 -33.15 -32.06
N ALA A 39 -20.95 -33.42 -31.89
CA ALA A 39 -20.13 -34.45 -32.54
C ALA A 39 -18.88 -34.65 -31.65
N GLU A 40 -18.75 -35.76 -30.91
CA GLU A 40 -18.33 -37.11 -31.34
C GLU A 40 -16.80 -37.31 -31.44
N ASP A 41 -16.29 -37.85 -30.32
CA ASP A 41 -15.21 -38.85 -30.14
C ASP A 41 -14.01 -38.98 -31.12
N SER A 42 -12.80 -39.02 -30.55
CA SER A 42 -11.85 -40.13 -30.80
C SER A 42 -10.63 -40.17 -29.86
N SER A 43 -10.37 -41.38 -29.37
CA SER A 43 -9.14 -41.98 -28.81
C SER A 43 -7.77 -41.57 -29.41
N ALA A 44 -6.59 -41.81 -28.80
CA ALA A 44 -6.13 -42.18 -27.43
C ALA A 44 -4.58 -42.35 -27.44
N ILE A 45 -4.02 -43.13 -26.49
CA ILE A 45 -2.71 -43.86 -26.51
C ILE A 45 -1.47 -43.20 -25.83
N LYS A 46 -1.11 -43.76 -24.66
CA LYS A 46 0.22 -44.23 -24.16
C LYS A 46 1.50 -43.45 -24.56
N SER A 47 2.31 -42.84 -23.66
CA SER A 47 3.04 -43.29 -22.44
C SER A 47 4.46 -43.84 -22.67
N SER A 48 5.44 -43.43 -21.83
CA SER A 48 6.42 -44.29 -21.08
C SER A 48 7.87 -43.76 -20.96
N THR A 49 8.45 -43.99 -19.76
CA THR A 49 9.88 -44.23 -19.40
C THR A 49 11.05 -43.32 -19.85
N SER A 50 11.76 -42.79 -18.83
CA SER A 50 13.22 -42.62 -18.79
C SER A 50 13.91 -43.97 -18.49
N PRO A 51 15.25 -44.16 -18.69
CA PRO A 51 16.15 -44.20 -17.51
C PRO A 51 17.66 -43.84 -17.74
N ALA A 52 18.34 -43.46 -16.64
CA ALA A 52 19.76 -43.77 -16.26
C ALA A 52 20.94 -43.36 -17.21
N SER A 53 22.23 -43.27 -16.82
CA SER A 53 23.01 -43.12 -15.55
C SER A 53 24.47 -42.66 -15.93
N VAL A 54 25.39 -42.21 -15.06
CA VAL A 54 26.40 -42.98 -14.26
C VAL A 54 27.37 -41.98 -13.55
N THR A 55 28.14 -42.46 -12.57
CA THR A 55 29.18 -41.89 -11.66
C THR A 55 30.44 -41.25 -12.35
N ALA A 56 31.50 -40.72 -11.70
CA ALA A 56 32.06 -40.98 -10.35
C ALA A 56 33.12 -39.99 -9.76
N SER A 57 33.33 -40.12 -8.43
CA SER A 57 34.60 -40.05 -7.66
C SER A 57 35.36 -38.75 -7.32
N ALA A 58 36.01 -38.78 -6.15
CA ALA A 58 36.99 -37.83 -5.59
C ALA A 58 38.39 -38.51 -5.45
N PRO A 59 39.43 -37.91 -4.81
CA PRO A 59 39.55 -37.90 -3.33
C PRO A 59 40.28 -36.67 -2.72
N ALA A 60 40.65 -36.75 -1.42
CA ALA A 60 41.08 -35.63 -0.56
C ALA A 60 42.58 -35.58 -0.20
N SER A 61 43.01 -34.56 0.56
CA SER A 61 44.24 -34.53 1.39
C SER A 61 44.19 -33.46 2.50
N ALA A 62 44.97 -33.66 3.56
CA ALA A 62 45.18 -32.80 4.76
C ALA A 62 46.59 -33.15 5.34
N PRO A 63 47.06 -32.74 6.55
CA PRO A 63 46.57 -31.78 7.55
C PRO A 63 47.69 -30.79 8.03
N ALA A 64 47.50 -30.12 9.18
CA ALA A 64 48.55 -29.40 9.94
C ALA A 64 48.42 -29.64 11.47
N LYS A 65 49.45 -29.32 12.28
CA LYS A 65 49.63 -29.87 13.64
C LYS A 65 50.32 -28.92 14.64
N ASP A 66 49.99 -29.09 15.93
CA ASP A 66 50.70 -28.80 17.20
C ASP A 66 51.42 -27.44 17.46
N GLY A 67 51.34 -26.96 18.72
CA GLY A 67 52.28 -25.96 19.29
C GLY A 67 51.69 -25.12 20.44
N ALA A 68 52.32 -25.11 21.63
CA ALA A 68 51.85 -24.32 22.79
C ALA A 68 52.97 -23.93 23.79
N ALA A 69 52.78 -22.76 24.42
CA ALA A 69 53.41 -22.23 25.66
C ALA A 69 54.93 -21.92 25.70
N VAL A 70 55.30 -20.78 26.35
CA VAL A 70 56.08 -20.68 27.62
C VAL A 70 56.36 -19.18 27.97
N GLU A 71 56.77 -18.91 29.22
CA GLU A 71 56.78 -17.63 29.99
C GLU A 71 57.93 -16.59 29.72
N PRO A 72 57.79 -15.34 30.24
CA PRO A 72 58.82 -14.28 30.22
C PRO A 72 59.79 -14.27 31.44
N VAL A 73 60.94 -13.56 31.35
CA VAL A 73 61.99 -13.55 32.41
C VAL A 73 62.68 -12.18 32.66
N SER A 74 62.57 -11.68 33.90
CA SER A 74 63.52 -10.82 34.67
C SER A 74 63.88 -9.37 34.25
N GLY A 75 64.41 -8.56 35.19
CA GLY A 75 64.86 -7.15 34.95
C GLY A 75 65.06 -6.18 36.16
N LYS A 76 65.33 -6.68 37.37
CA LYS A 76 65.16 -6.06 38.71
C LYS A 76 66.12 -4.89 39.13
N LYS A 77 65.60 -3.94 39.96
CA LYS A 77 66.30 -2.94 40.86
C LYS A 77 66.95 -1.71 40.19
N THR A 78 67.16 -0.53 40.82
CA THR A 78 67.21 -0.03 42.24
C THR A 78 66.80 1.50 42.28
N ALA A 79 66.74 2.36 43.33
CA ALA A 79 67.06 2.35 44.79
C ALA A 79 66.14 3.29 45.65
N LYS A 80 66.67 4.38 46.26
CA LYS A 80 66.00 5.35 47.20
C LYS A 80 66.78 6.68 47.33
N THR A 81 66.08 7.83 47.33
CA THR A 81 66.23 9.06 48.18
C THR A 81 65.22 10.13 47.68
N GLY A 82 64.82 11.19 48.41
CA GLY A 82 65.03 11.50 49.84
C GLY A 82 64.69 12.95 50.24
N ALA A 83 63.47 13.19 50.75
CA ALA A 83 63.00 14.35 51.55
C ALA A 83 62.59 15.70 50.88
N LYS A 84 61.73 16.42 51.63
CA LYS A 84 61.26 17.82 51.55
C LYS A 84 60.38 18.29 50.37
N THR A 85 59.07 18.38 50.66
CA THR A 85 58.22 19.51 50.26
C THR A 85 58.77 20.84 50.77
N PRO A 86 58.47 21.94 50.07
CA PRO A 86 57.80 23.08 50.69
C PRO A 86 56.47 23.39 50.00
N ASP A 87 55.53 23.99 50.74
CA ASP A 87 54.27 24.47 50.18
C ASP A 87 54.47 25.67 49.24
N SER A 88 53.87 25.61 48.06
CA SER A 88 53.61 26.79 47.22
C SER A 88 52.30 26.63 46.45
N GLU A 89 51.38 27.58 46.67
CA GLU A 89 50.39 28.04 45.69
C GLU A 89 49.42 27.00 45.10
N LYS A 90 48.49 26.55 45.94
CA LYS A 90 47.03 26.87 45.83
C LYS A 90 46.40 27.00 44.43
N ASN A 91 46.82 26.22 43.43
CA ASN A 91 46.13 26.20 42.13
C ASN A 91 44.96 25.21 42.17
N ARG A 92 43.89 25.59 42.90
CA ARG A 92 42.59 24.94 42.75
C ARG A 92 41.98 25.38 41.43
N ASN A 93 42.27 24.64 40.36
CA ASN A 93 41.31 24.54 39.27
C ASN A 93 40.01 24.02 39.91
N ASP A 94 39.00 24.89 39.98
CA ASP A 94 37.66 24.45 40.34
C ASP A 94 37.12 23.64 39.15
N PRO A 95 36.82 22.34 39.32
CA PRO A 95 36.36 21.51 38.21
C PRO A 95 35.04 22.01 37.61
N ALA A 96 34.24 22.78 38.36
CA ALA A 96 33.06 23.45 37.80
C ALA A 96 33.46 24.62 36.88
N ALA A 97 34.47 25.40 37.24
CA ALA A 97 34.96 26.52 36.41
C ALA A 97 35.76 26.05 35.18
N GLU A 98 36.42 24.89 35.25
CA GLU A 98 37.06 24.25 34.10
C GLU A 98 36.01 23.63 33.17
N ARG A 99 35.00 22.96 33.71
CA ARG A 99 33.85 22.44 32.94
C ARG A 99 33.03 23.56 32.27
N ALA A 100 32.81 24.69 32.95
CA ALA A 100 32.12 25.84 32.37
C ALA A 100 32.85 26.37 31.12
N LYS A 101 34.18 26.52 31.19
CA LYS A 101 35.01 26.92 30.03
C LYS A 101 34.93 25.93 28.87
N LEU A 102 34.82 24.62 29.15
CA LEU A 102 34.62 23.61 28.11
C LEU A 102 33.23 23.74 27.47
N VAL A 103 32.18 23.96 28.25
CA VAL A 103 30.80 24.20 27.76
C VAL A 103 30.73 25.46 26.89
N ASP A 104 31.36 26.56 27.31
CA ASP A 104 31.40 27.79 26.52
C ASP A 104 32.23 27.63 25.24
N ALA A 105 33.32 26.85 25.28
CA ALA A 105 34.10 26.50 24.08
C ALA A 105 33.34 25.57 23.12
N VAL A 106 32.44 24.72 23.62
CA VAL A 106 31.55 23.86 22.81
C VAL A 106 30.47 24.71 22.13
N ARG A 107 29.84 25.65 22.85
CA ARG A 107 28.92 26.63 22.27
C ARG A 107 29.59 27.48 21.18
N ALA A 108 30.83 27.92 21.40
CA ALA A 108 31.62 28.62 20.38
C ALA A 108 31.97 27.75 19.15
N GLN A 109 32.05 26.43 19.30
CA GLN A 109 32.25 25.48 18.18
C GLN A 109 30.94 25.13 17.45
N ALA A 110 29.80 25.20 18.14
CA ALA A 110 28.47 25.00 17.56
C ALA A 110 27.98 26.23 16.77
N LEU A 111 28.36 27.45 17.18
CA LEU A 111 27.89 28.71 16.62
C LEU A 111 27.93 28.79 15.08
N PRO A 112 28.99 28.38 14.35
CA PRO A 112 29.00 28.45 12.88
C PRO A 112 27.98 27.53 12.21
N TYR A 113 27.61 26.42 12.87
CA TYR A 113 26.54 25.54 12.41
C TYR A 113 25.16 26.13 12.71
N GLU A 114 24.99 26.86 13.82
CA GLU A 114 23.76 27.60 14.09
C GLU A 114 23.55 28.81 13.14
N GLU A 115 24.63 29.49 12.76
CA GLU A 115 24.62 30.52 11.71
C GLU A 115 24.24 29.90 10.34
N SER A 116 24.85 28.75 9.99
CA SER A 116 24.52 27.99 8.77
C SER A 116 23.05 27.51 8.75
N LEU A 117 22.53 27.08 9.90
CA LEU A 117 21.12 26.71 10.09
C LEU A 117 20.21 27.91 9.84
N ALA A 118 20.54 29.09 10.39
CA ALA A 118 19.75 30.30 10.19
C ALA A 118 19.78 30.79 8.73
N GLU A 119 20.91 30.70 8.04
CA GLU A 119 21.02 31.00 6.61
C GLU A 119 20.18 30.04 5.77
N ALA A 120 20.33 28.72 5.99
CA ALA A 120 19.58 27.69 5.27
C ALA A 120 18.06 27.81 5.50
N LEU A 121 17.62 28.10 6.73
CA LEU A 121 16.21 28.39 7.03
C LEU A 121 15.71 29.67 6.36
N GLY A 122 16.55 30.71 6.25
CA GLY A 122 16.21 31.95 5.56
C GLY A 122 15.91 31.77 4.06
N VAL A 123 16.54 30.77 3.42
CA VAL A 123 16.26 30.36 2.03
C VAL A 123 15.36 29.13 1.90
N PHE A 124 14.93 28.55 3.01
CA PHE A 124 14.11 27.33 3.12
C PHE A 124 14.75 26.06 2.52
N ASP A 125 16.08 25.97 2.55
CA ASP A 125 16.83 24.75 2.23
C ASP A 125 16.81 23.80 3.44
N PHE A 126 15.73 23.03 3.56
CA PHE A 126 15.55 22.06 4.64
C PHE A 126 16.65 20.97 4.69
N PRO A 127 17.16 20.43 3.57
CA PRO A 127 18.36 19.56 3.57
C PRO A 127 19.60 20.21 4.21
N ALA A 128 19.94 21.45 3.85
CA ALA A 128 21.08 22.15 4.43
C ALA A 128 20.84 22.52 5.91
N ALA A 129 19.62 22.95 6.25
CA ALA A 129 19.21 23.24 7.63
C ALA A 129 19.33 22.00 8.53
N LEU A 130 18.89 20.83 8.06
CA LEU A 130 19.06 19.55 8.77
C LEU A 130 20.53 19.21 8.98
N ALA A 131 21.35 19.29 7.93
CA ALA A 131 22.78 19.00 8.03
C ALA A 131 23.50 19.93 9.02
N ALA A 132 23.10 21.21 9.07
CA ALA A 132 23.62 22.18 10.03
C ALA A 132 23.14 21.91 11.47
N ALA A 133 21.85 21.62 11.66
CA ALA A 133 21.28 21.25 12.95
C ALA A 133 21.94 19.97 13.52
N ASP A 134 22.10 18.93 12.71
CA ASP A 134 22.76 17.68 13.09
C ASP A 134 24.20 17.90 13.56
N GLN A 135 24.96 18.80 12.91
CA GLN A 135 26.32 19.16 13.34
C GLN A 135 26.34 19.94 14.67
N ALA A 136 25.42 20.89 14.87
CA ALA A 136 25.30 21.62 16.14
C ALA A 136 24.91 20.69 17.29
N LEU A 137 23.89 19.85 17.09
CA LEU A 137 23.41 18.86 18.06
C LEU A 137 24.50 17.83 18.41
N ALA A 138 25.34 17.43 17.45
CA ALA A 138 26.50 16.56 17.71
C ALA A 138 27.56 17.21 18.62
N GLN A 139 27.74 18.53 18.60
CA GLN A 139 28.62 19.23 19.56
C GLN A 139 27.99 19.26 20.97
N TYR A 140 26.66 19.40 21.05
CA TYR A 140 25.93 19.52 22.31
C TYR A 140 25.68 18.19 23.03
N ALA A 141 25.49 17.10 22.30
CA ALA A 141 25.14 15.78 22.85
C ALA A 141 26.01 15.25 24.03
N PRO A 142 27.34 15.52 24.12
CA PRO A 142 28.15 15.08 25.27
C PRO A 142 27.96 15.92 26.55
N TYR A 143 27.26 17.06 26.51
CA TYR A 143 27.23 18.07 27.57
C TYR A 143 25.80 18.43 27.99
N ALA A 144 25.37 17.96 29.16
CA ALA A 144 24.03 18.24 29.70
C ALA A 144 23.76 19.75 29.89
N GLU A 145 24.79 20.55 30.14
CA GLU A 145 24.71 22.02 30.22
C GLU A 145 24.42 22.71 28.86
N CYS A 146 24.40 21.97 27.76
CA CYS A 146 24.03 22.45 26.44
C CYS A 146 22.58 22.08 26.04
N ALA A 147 21.78 21.48 26.93
CA ALA A 147 20.40 21.08 26.64
C ALA A 147 19.55 22.22 26.07
N GLU A 148 19.49 23.38 26.73
CA GLU A 148 18.75 24.57 26.26
C GLU A 148 19.21 25.03 24.85
N SER A 149 20.49 24.83 24.51
CA SER A 149 21.04 25.17 23.19
C SER A 149 20.63 24.14 22.12
N ALA A 150 20.62 22.85 22.48
CA ALA A 150 20.13 21.78 21.62
C ALA A 150 18.62 21.89 21.36
N ASP A 151 17.83 22.16 22.39
CA ASP A 151 16.38 22.33 22.28
C ASP A 151 16.05 23.55 21.41
N SER A 152 16.76 24.67 21.57
CA SER A 152 16.63 25.84 20.70
C SER A 152 16.96 25.54 19.22
N VAL A 153 17.89 24.62 18.93
CA VAL A 153 18.17 24.17 17.55
C VAL A 153 17.01 23.34 17.00
N ARG A 154 16.44 22.43 17.81
CA ARG A 154 15.27 21.61 17.42
C ARG A 154 14.02 22.47 17.20
N GLU A 155 13.70 23.37 18.12
CA GLU A 155 12.54 24.27 18.05
C GLU A 155 12.53 25.10 16.77
N ARG A 156 13.67 25.72 16.40
CA ARG A 156 13.82 26.50 15.15
C ARG A 156 13.48 25.68 13.90
N LEU A 157 13.92 24.41 13.82
CA LEU A 157 13.62 23.56 12.67
C LEU A 157 12.17 23.06 12.70
N GLN A 158 11.64 22.72 13.88
CA GLN A 158 10.25 22.29 14.06
C GLN A 158 9.25 23.41 13.71
N GLU A 159 9.51 24.65 14.11
CA GLU A 159 8.72 25.83 13.71
C GLU A 159 8.73 25.98 12.19
N ALA A 160 9.90 25.97 11.56
CA ALA A 160 10.04 26.08 10.11
C ALA A 160 9.33 24.94 9.35
N LEU A 161 9.41 23.70 9.85
CA LEU A 161 8.71 22.55 9.29
C LEU A 161 7.19 22.63 9.47
N SER A 162 6.71 23.18 10.59
CA SER A 162 5.27 23.37 10.84
C SER A 162 4.59 24.33 9.86
N ALA A 163 5.37 25.25 9.27
CA ALA A 163 4.93 26.14 8.22
C ALA A 163 4.85 25.46 6.83
N VAL A 164 5.39 24.26 6.65
CA VAL A 164 5.37 23.53 5.35
C VAL A 164 4.15 22.61 5.27
N SER A 165 3.61 22.43 4.07
CA SER A 165 2.66 21.36 3.80
C SER A 165 2.72 20.85 2.36
N LEU A 166 2.30 19.59 2.18
CA LEU A 166 2.05 19.02 0.86
C LEU A 166 0.55 19.12 0.51
N VAL A 167 0.24 19.48 -0.73
CA VAL A 167 -1.14 19.73 -1.20
C VAL A 167 -1.36 19.02 -2.55
N PRO A 168 -2.50 18.35 -2.79
CA PRO A 168 -2.80 17.75 -4.09
C PRO A 168 -2.95 18.83 -5.18
N VAL A 169 -2.40 18.59 -6.38
CA VAL A 169 -2.58 19.47 -7.56
C VAL A 169 -3.44 18.77 -8.60
N ASP A 170 -2.97 17.63 -9.09
CA ASP A 170 -3.75 16.74 -9.95
C ASP A 170 -3.34 15.28 -9.71
N TYR A 171 -4.26 14.38 -10.00
CA TYR A 171 -4.01 12.95 -10.08
C TYR A 171 -4.72 12.40 -11.31
N PRO A 172 -4.18 11.35 -11.95
CA PRO A 172 -4.76 10.81 -13.17
C PRO A 172 -6.13 10.19 -12.91
N ALA A 173 -7.00 10.27 -13.91
CA ALA A 173 -8.21 9.48 -13.94
C ALA A 173 -7.88 7.97 -14.01
N GLU A 174 -8.85 7.16 -13.61
CA GLU A 174 -8.86 5.69 -13.68
C GLU A 174 -8.20 5.13 -14.95
N THR A 175 -7.34 4.11 -14.78
CA THR A 175 -6.67 3.38 -15.87
C THR A 175 -7.04 1.89 -15.88
N ALA A 176 -6.54 1.15 -16.87
CA ALA A 176 -6.66 -0.30 -16.95
C ALA A 176 -5.38 -1.00 -16.48
N ALA A 177 -5.50 -2.21 -15.94
CA ALA A 177 -4.36 -3.11 -15.74
C ALA A 177 -3.60 -3.31 -17.07
N GLY A 178 -2.28 -3.19 -17.04
CA GLY A 178 -1.42 -3.19 -18.23
C GLY A 178 -1.44 -1.88 -19.04
N THR A 179 -2.05 -0.79 -18.55
CA THR A 179 -2.11 0.51 -19.24
C THR A 179 -1.59 1.66 -18.36
N ALA A 180 -0.59 2.39 -18.84
CA ALA A 180 -0.03 3.56 -18.15
C ALA A 180 -1.10 4.62 -17.86
N PHE A 181 -1.00 5.29 -16.70
CA PHE A 181 -1.79 6.49 -16.41
C PHE A 181 -1.47 7.59 -17.42
N ARG A 182 -2.50 8.22 -18.00
CA ARG A 182 -2.38 9.25 -19.06
C ARG A 182 -1.78 10.58 -18.60
N LYS A 183 -1.61 10.76 -17.30
CA LYS A 183 -0.99 11.91 -16.64
C LYS A 183 -0.13 11.40 -15.48
N PRO A 184 0.89 12.15 -15.06
CA PRO A 184 1.51 11.95 -13.76
C PRO A 184 0.52 12.28 -12.63
N PHE A 185 0.87 11.84 -11.43
CA PHE A 185 0.36 12.37 -10.17
C PHE A 185 1.18 13.61 -9.80
N ARG A 186 0.54 14.68 -9.33
CA ARG A 186 1.21 15.95 -8.99
C ARG A 186 0.74 16.49 -7.65
N ILE A 187 1.71 16.89 -6.84
CA ILE A 187 1.49 17.59 -5.57
C ILE A 187 2.27 18.91 -5.57
N LYS A 188 1.92 19.83 -4.68
CA LYS A 188 2.66 21.06 -4.45
C LYS A 188 3.16 21.08 -3.01
N ALA A 189 4.48 21.23 -2.83
CA ALA A 189 5.05 21.67 -1.58
C ALA A 189 4.81 23.19 -1.46
N VAL A 190 4.22 23.62 -0.34
CA VAL A 190 3.97 25.04 -0.07
C VAL A 190 4.40 25.41 1.35
N ARG A 191 4.94 26.62 1.49
CA ARG A 191 5.10 27.30 2.78
C ARG A 191 3.85 28.14 3.04
N ARG A 192 3.20 27.92 4.18
CA ARG A 192 2.06 28.69 4.69
C ARG A 192 2.56 29.91 5.47
N SER A 193 1.80 31.00 5.44
CA SER A 193 2.03 32.20 6.26
C SER A 193 0.68 32.86 6.53
N GLY A 194 0.04 32.48 7.64
CA GLY A 194 -1.38 32.77 7.85
C GLY A 194 -2.23 32.07 6.78
N GLU A 195 -3.08 32.84 6.09
CA GLU A 195 -3.91 32.35 4.97
C GLU A 195 -3.16 32.26 3.63
N GLU A 196 -1.99 32.90 3.50
CA GLU A 196 -1.21 32.88 2.26
C GLU A 196 -0.37 31.60 2.13
N SER A 197 -0.13 31.15 0.89
CA SER A 197 0.75 30.03 0.59
C SER A 197 1.69 30.31 -0.59
N ALA A 198 2.98 30.12 -0.37
CA ALA A 198 4.03 30.30 -1.36
C ALA A 198 4.53 28.92 -1.87
N PRO A 199 4.91 28.78 -3.16
CA PRO A 199 5.55 27.57 -3.65
C PRO A 199 6.88 27.32 -2.95
N LEU A 200 7.14 26.08 -2.55
CA LEU A 200 8.39 25.68 -1.90
C LEU A 200 9.24 24.83 -2.86
N ALA A 201 10.13 25.49 -3.58
CA ALA A 201 11.10 24.83 -4.46
C ALA A 201 12.18 24.09 -3.64
N GLY A 202 12.80 23.08 -4.23
CA GLY A 202 13.89 22.32 -3.60
C GLY A 202 13.45 21.32 -2.52
N PHE A 203 12.19 21.34 -2.08
CA PHE A 203 11.70 20.45 -1.03
C PHE A 203 11.78 18.97 -1.45
N PRO A 204 12.42 18.09 -0.65
CA PRO A 204 12.59 16.68 -0.99
C PRO A 204 11.36 15.86 -0.55
N VAL A 205 10.90 14.99 -1.44
CA VAL A 205 9.68 14.19 -1.28
C VAL A 205 9.95 12.73 -1.65
N ARG A 206 9.55 11.82 -0.76
CA ARG A 206 9.51 10.37 -0.98
C ARG A 206 8.11 9.96 -1.43
N ILE A 207 8.03 8.88 -2.20
CA ILE A 207 6.78 8.39 -2.77
C ILE A 207 6.61 6.92 -2.39
N GLY A 208 5.50 6.61 -1.72
CA GLY A 208 5.06 5.26 -1.39
C GLY A 208 3.94 4.80 -2.32
N LEU A 209 4.14 3.67 -2.97
CA LEU A 209 3.11 2.91 -3.69
C LEU A 209 2.54 1.87 -2.71
N GLY A 210 1.21 1.78 -2.57
CA GLY A 210 0.57 0.82 -1.65
C GLY A 210 0.33 -0.56 -2.28
N LEU A 211 0.34 -0.66 -3.61
CA LEU A 211 0.36 -1.93 -4.34
C LEU A 211 1.67 -2.71 -4.12
N ASP A 212 1.55 -4.04 -3.93
CA ASP A 212 2.67 -5.02 -3.86
C ASP A 212 3.52 -5.04 -5.14
N SER A 213 4.40 -4.05 -5.30
CA SER A 213 5.40 -4.01 -6.37
C SER A 213 6.77 -4.33 -5.82
N ALA A 214 7.34 -5.45 -6.25
CA ALA A 214 8.80 -5.56 -6.29
C ALA A 214 9.38 -4.41 -7.13
N ASP A 215 10.53 -3.89 -6.71
CA ASP A 215 11.38 -2.90 -7.40
C ASP A 215 10.68 -1.69 -8.03
N ALA A 216 10.39 -0.68 -7.20
CA ALA A 216 10.03 0.68 -7.62
C ALA A 216 11.23 1.66 -7.65
N SER A 217 12.43 1.18 -8.01
CA SER A 217 13.67 1.98 -8.08
C SER A 217 14.19 2.11 -9.52
N ALA A 218 13.54 2.95 -10.34
CA ALA A 218 13.96 3.19 -11.72
C ALA A 218 13.58 4.60 -12.24
N PRO A 219 14.47 5.62 -12.13
CA PRO A 219 14.36 6.84 -12.92
C PRO A 219 14.76 6.56 -14.39
N ALA A 220 13.88 6.84 -15.35
CA ALA A 220 14.11 6.54 -16.76
C ALA A 220 14.76 7.72 -17.52
N ALA A 221 16.05 7.59 -17.84
CA ALA A 221 16.80 8.44 -18.77
C ALA A 221 17.81 7.57 -19.58
N PRO A 222 18.21 7.97 -20.81
CA PRO A 222 18.85 7.06 -21.77
C PRO A 222 20.33 6.72 -21.45
N ALA A 223 20.78 5.57 -21.97
CA ALA A 223 22.00 4.89 -21.52
C ALA A 223 23.29 5.20 -22.33
N ALA A 224 24.42 5.16 -21.62
CA ALA A 224 25.78 4.94 -22.13
C ALA A 224 26.58 4.11 -21.08
N PRO A 225 27.66 3.39 -21.43
CA PRO A 225 27.83 2.03 -20.87
C PRO A 225 28.88 1.81 -19.76
N ALA A 226 28.44 1.03 -18.75
CA ALA A 226 29.11 -0.11 -18.08
C ALA A 226 30.55 -0.01 -17.50
N ALA A 227 30.64 -0.15 -16.17
CA ALA A 227 31.74 -0.75 -15.40
C ALA A 227 31.16 -1.39 -14.10
N PRO A 228 31.87 -2.30 -13.38
CA PRO A 228 31.22 -3.36 -12.59
C PRO A 228 30.82 -3.01 -11.14
N ALA A 229 30.04 -3.91 -10.55
CA ALA A 229 29.30 -3.70 -9.30
C ALA A 229 30.14 -3.77 -8.00
N ALA A 230 29.64 -3.07 -6.98
CA ALA A 230 29.95 -3.29 -5.56
C ALA A 230 28.62 -3.55 -4.81
N SER A 231 28.66 -4.42 -3.80
CA SER A 231 27.48 -4.75 -2.99
C SER A 231 27.10 -3.59 -2.06
N ALA A 232 25.86 -3.12 -2.15
CA ALA A 232 25.28 -2.13 -1.25
C ALA A 232 23.99 -2.68 -0.62
N ALA A 233 23.73 -2.30 0.63
CA ALA A 233 22.43 -2.50 1.27
C ALA A 233 21.33 -1.77 0.49
N PRO A 234 20.05 -2.18 0.58
CA PRO A 234 18.96 -1.53 -0.16
C PRO A 234 18.86 -0.05 0.20
N SER A 235 19.29 0.80 -0.74
CA SER A 235 19.20 2.25 -0.60
C SER A 235 17.74 2.67 -0.56
N ALA A 236 17.41 3.62 0.32
CA ALA A 236 16.12 4.28 0.29
C ALA A 236 15.87 4.85 -1.12
N PRO A 237 14.63 4.78 -1.65
CA PRO A 237 14.32 5.28 -2.99
C PRO A 237 14.68 6.77 -3.08
N ALA A 238 15.33 7.15 -4.19
CA ALA A 238 15.84 8.50 -4.37
C ALA A 238 14.73 9.55 -4.25
N ALA A 239 14.97 10.59 -3.45
CA ALA A 239 14.00 11.65 -3.23
C ALA A 239 13.70 12.41 -4.53
N HIS A 240 12.42 12.66 -4.77
CA HIS A 240 11.96 13.60 -5.79
C HIS A 240 12.06 15.02 -5.22
N VAL A 241 12.55 15.97 -6.02
CA VAL A 241 12.74 17.36 -5.59
C VAL A 241 11.64 18.25 -6.20
N ALA A 242 11.05 19.13 -5.39
CA ALA A 242 10.05 20.09 -5.85
C ALA A 242 10.64 21.11 -6.82
N GLY A 243 9.96 21.34 -7.96
CA GLY A 243 10.36 22.31 -8.97
C GLY A 243 10.27 23.77 -8.50
N ALA A 244 10.67 24.72 -9.36
CA ALA A 244 10.61 26.15 -9.05
C ALA A 244 9.17 26.68 -8.79
N ASP A 245 8.15 25.95 -9.24
CA ASP A 245 6.73 26.18 -8.98
C ASP A 245 6.23 25.47 -7.68
N GLY A 246 7.14 24.81 -6.95
CA GLY A 246 6.85 23.98 -5.79
C GLY A 246 6.23 22.62 -6.14
N ILE A 247 6.11 22.25 -7.43
CA ILE A 247 5.43 21.03 -7.83
C ILE A 247 6.38 19.84 -7.90
N VAL A 248 5.96 18.71 -7.32
CA VAL A 248 6.53 17.38 -7.56
C VAL A 248 5.61 16.65 -8.54
N SER A 249 6.18 16.01 -9.56
CA SER A 249 5.44 15.31 -10.62
C SER A 249 5.97 13.88 -10.78
N PHE A 250 5.10 12.90 -10.57
CA PHE A 250 5.44 11.48 -10.59
C PHE A 250 4.61 10.71 -11.61
N GLN A 251 5.27 10.16 -12.63
CA GLN A 251 4.63 9.23 -13.55
C GLN A 251 4.71 7.83 -12.96
N ALA A 252 3.60 7.35 -12.40
CA ALA A 252 3.52 5.99 -11.85
C ALA A 252 3.81 4.93 -12.93
N PRO A 253 4.43 3.79 -12.56
CA PRO A 253 4.67 2.67 -13.47
C PRO A 253 3.36 2.07 -13.99
N VAL A 254 3.44 1.24 -15.03
CA VAL A 254 2.26 0.56 -15.59
C VAL A 254 1.72 -0.45 -14.56
N PRO A 255 0.51 -0.26 -14.01
CA PRO A 255 -0.02 -1.17 -12.99
C PRO A 255 -0.37 -2.52 -13.63
N GLN A 256 0.18 -3.62 -13.09
CA GLN A 256 0.01 -4.96 -13.68
C GLN A 256 -1.28 -5.66 -13.23
N LYS A 257 -1.85 -5.26 -12.10
CA LYS A 257 -3.10 -5.79 -11.53
C LYS A 257 -4.19 -4.71 -11.52
N ALA A 258 -5.45 -5.13 -11.45
CA ALA A 258 -6.54 -4.26 -11.04
C ALA A 258 -6.43 -3.96 -9.52
N GLY A 259 -7.02 -2.85 -9.08
CA GLY A 259 -7.06 -2.50 -7.66
C GLY A 259 -7.67 -1.13 -7.37
N LYS A 260 -7.83 -0.85 -6.07
CA LYS A 260 -7.98 0.48 -5.49
C LYS A 260 -6.80 0.67 -4.54
N ASP A 261 -6.03 1.73 -4.70
CA ASP A 261 -4.80 1.96 -3.94
C ASP A 261 -4.59 3.47 -3.71
N THR A 262 -3.68 3.81 -2.79
CA THR A 262 -3.32 5.17 -2.43
C THR A 262 -1.84 5.41 -2.68
N LEU A 263 -1.53 6.42 -3.50
CA LEU A 263 -0.16 6.88 -3.71
C LEU A 263 0.16 7.94 -2.65
N VAL A 264 1.08 7.65 -1.74
CA VAL A 264 1.44 8.56 -0.64
C VAL A 264 2.71 9.34 -1.01
N PHE A 265 2.64 10.66 -1.00
CA PHE A 265 3.81 11.54 -1.06
C PHE A 265 4.08 12.05 0.35
N SER A 266 5.29 11.92 0.88
CA SER A 266 5.66 12.56 2.14
C SER A 266 7.08 13.13 2.10
N ALA A 267 7.47 13.93 3.09
CA ALA A 267 8.80 14.53 3.13
C ALA A 267 9.92 13.48 3.15
N ALA A 268 10.92 13.65 2.27
CA ALA A 268 12.16 12.88 2.28
C ALA A 268 13.23 13.62 3.08
N LEU A 269 12.94 13.82 4.37
CA LEU A 269 13.81 14.47 5.35
C LEU A 269 14.29 13.43 6.38
N SER A 270 15.49 13.62 6.90
CA SER A 270 16.09 12.74 7.91
C SER A 270 17.11 13.50 8.74
N SER A 271 17.16 13.23 10.03
CA SER A 271 18.15 13.75 10.99
C SER A 271 18.81 12.57 11.72
N VAL A 272 20.06 12.74 12.17
CA VAL A 272 20.73 11.80 13.06
C VAL A 272 20.38 12.01 14.54
N ASP A 273 19.78 13.15 14.91
CA ASP A 273 19.24 13.39 16.26
C ASP A 273 17.93 12.60 16.46
N PRO A 274 17.82 11.74 17.49
CA PRO A 274 16.65 10.88 17.65
C PRO A 274 15.32 11.62 17.83
N GLU A 275 15.32 12.77 18.50
CA GLU A 275 14.10 13.54 18.79
C GLU A 275 13.61 14.28 17.55
N LEU A 276 14.53 14.90 16.82
CA LEU A 276 14.25 15.59 15.56
C LEU A 276 13.83 14.59 14.47
N SER A 277 14.49 13.42 14.41
CA SER A 277 14.14 12.33 13.49
C SER A 277 12.75 11.75 13.77
N ALA A 278 12.38 11.56 15.05
CA ALA A 278 11.03 11.17 15.44
C ALA A 278 9.98 12.22 15.08
N SER A 279 10.24 13.50 15.37
CA SER A 279 9.36 14.62 15.02
C SER A 279 9.09 14.71 13.50
N ILE A 280 10.14 14.52 12.68
CA ILE A 280 10.02 14.47 11.22
C ILE A 280 9.19 13.25 10.78
N ALA A 281 9.38 12.08 11.40
CA ALA A 281 8.61 10.89 11.09
C ALA A 281 7.11 11.03 11.41
N ASP A 282 6.76 11.68 12.52
CA ASP A 282 5.37 12.00 12.87
C ASP A 282 4.74 12.99 11.88
N LEU A 283 5.48 14.06 11.53
CA LEU A 283 5.03 15.07 10.57
C LEU A 283 4.87 14.51 9.14
N ALA A 284 5.70 13.52 8.76
CA ALA A 284 5.68 12.83 7.46
C ALA A 284 4.91 11.49 7.46
N SER A 285 4.22 11.16 8.57
CA SER A 285 3.28 10.04 8.65
C SER A 285 2.10 10.24 7.69
N GLU A 286 1.37 9.18 7.33
CA GLU A 286 0.37 9.22 6.24
C GLU A 286 -0.63 10.38 6.34
N ASN A 287 -1.06 10.73 7.56
CA ASN A 287 -2.02 11.80 7.85
C ASN A 287 -1.37 13.09 8.41
N GLY A 288 -0.04 13.17 8.43
CA GLY A 288 0.73 14.33 8.89
C GLY A 288 0.77 15.48 7.87
N PRO A 289 1.11 16.72 8.28
CA PRO A 289 1.11 17.89 7.41
C PRO A 289 2.16 17.82 6.28
N LEU A 290 3.22 17.03 6.46
CA LEU A 290 4.25 16.78 5.45
C LEU A 290 3.98 15.48 4.66
N SER A 291 2.71 15.05 4.59
CA SER A 291 2.22 13.93 3.80
C SER A 291 0.97 14.35 2.99
N VAL A 292 0.73 13.66 1.87
CA VAL A 292 -0.52 13.72 1.11
C VAL A 292 -0.78 12.40 0.39
N SER A 293 -1.96 11.84 0.65
CA SER A 293 -2.45 10.59 0.07
C SER A 293 -3.33 10.85 -1.16
N LEU A 294 -2.94 10.33 -2.32
CA LEU A 294 -3.69 10.44 -3.58
C LEU A 294 -4.33 9.08 -3.94
N PRO A 295 -5.63 8.88 -3.67
CA PRO A 295 -6.33 7.63 -4.01
C PRO A 295 -6.48 7.49 -5.53
N HIS A 296 -6.29 6.27 -6.03
CA HIS A 296 -6.40 5.95 -7.45
C HIS A 296 -7.04 4.57 -7.68
N THR A 297 -7.55 4.36 -8.89
CA THR A 297 -8.20 3.10 -9.27
C THR A 297 -7.65 2.56 -10.59
N VAL A 298 -7.54 1.24 -10.65
CA VAL A 298 -7.09 0.48 -11.81
C VAL A 298 -8.11 -0.61 -12.08
N PHE A 299 -8.82 -0.55 -13.21
CA PHE A 299 -9.80 -1.57 -13.57
C PHE A 299 -9.18 -2.77 -14.27
N THR A 300 -9.86 -3.91 -14.18
CA THR A 300 -9.47 -5.11 -14.91
C THR A 300 -9.53 -4.96 -16.43
N ASN A 301 -8.45 -5.32 -17.12
CA ASN A 301 -8.44 -5.42 -18.58
C ASN A 301 -9.26 -6.63 -19.09
N ALA A 302 -9.63 -7.56 -18.19
CA ALA A 302 -10.40 -8.77 -18.49
C ALA A 302 -11.80 -8.52 -19.04
N LYS A 303 -12.31 -7.27 -18.96
CA LYS A 303 -13.58 -6.80 -19.56
C LYS A 303 -13.78 -7.16 -21.04
N ARG A 304 -12.71 -7.54 -21.75
CA ARG A 304 -12.74 -7.97 -23.15
C ARG A 304 -12.87 -9.48 -23.36
N HIS A 305 -12.69 -10.31 -22.34
CA HIS A 305 -12.77 -11.77 -22.45
C HIS A 305 -14.23 -12.24 -22.51
N SER A 306 -14.53 -13.22 -23.37
CA SER A 306 -15.85 -13.84 -23.39
C SER A 306 -16.10 -14.55 -22.06
N THR A 307 -17.21 -14.20 -21.42
CA THR A 307 -17.47 -14.52 -20.02
C THR A 307 -18.89 -15.06 -19.88
N THR A 308 -19.09 -16.09 -19.06
CA THR A 308 -20.44 -16.55 -18.69
C THR A 308 -20.61 -16.59 -17.18
N ILE A 309 -21.84 -16.39 -16.71
CA ILE A 309 -22.22 -16.28 -15.30
C ILE A 309 -23.18 -17.42 -14.95
N SER A 310 -22.90 -18.15 -13.85
CA SER A 310 -23.80 -19.14 -13.24
C SER A 310 -23.77 -19.00 -11.72
N ILE A 311 -24.73 -18.27 -11.14
CA ILE A 311 -24.82 -18.06 -9.68
C ILE A 311 -26.05 -18.80 -9.16
N LEU A 312 -25.85 -19.68 -8.18
CA LEU A 312 -26.93 -20.42 -7.53
C LEU A 312 -27.45 -19.66 -6.31
N ASP A 313 -28.63 -19.05 -6.45
CA ASP A 313 -29.38 -18.48 -5.33
C ASP A 313 -30.03 -19.58 -4.46
N TYR A 314 -30.08 -19.37 -3.15
CA TYR A 314 -30.79 -20.21 -2.18
C TYR A 314 -31.98 -19.46 -1.58
N ASP A 315 -33.06 -20.18 -1.26
CA ASP A 315 -34.24 -19.63 -0.58
C ASP A 315 -34.05 -19.50 0.94
N LYS A 316 -35.05 -18.91 1.62
CA LYS A 316 -35.03 -18.73 3.09
C LYS A 316 -35.11 -20.03 3.90
N ASN A 317 -35.29 -21.17 3.24
CA ASN A 317 -35.27 -22.51 3.83
C ASN A 317 -33.94 -23.24 3.56
N GLY A 318 -32.94 -22.55 2.99
CA GLY A 318 -31.66 -23.14 2.60
C GLY A 318 -31.75 -24.07 1.37
N LYS A 319 -32.79 -23.94 0.54
CA LYS A 319 -32.97 -24.77 -0.66
C LYS A 319 -32.49 -24.05 -1.93
N PRO A 320 -31.75 -24.73 -2.82
CA PRO A 320 -31.26 -24.13 -4.07
C PRO A 320 -32.41 -23.83 -5.05
N ILE A 321 -32.45 -22.60 -5.56
CA ILE A 321 -33.45 -22.10 -6.51
C ILE A 321 -33.03 -22.53 -7.91
N ARG A 322 -33.69 -23.56 -8.45
CA ARG A 322 -33.41 -24.10 -9.80
C ARG A 322 -34.20 -23.44 -10.94
N SER A 323 -35.22 -22.63 -10.62
CA SER A 323 -36.17 -22.09 -11.59
C SER A 323 -35.83 -20.67 -12.07
N SER A 324 -34.86 -20.00 -11.46
CA SER A 324 -34.41 -18.65 -11.82
C SER A 324 -33.04 -18.36 -11.19
N ASN A 325 -32.32 -17.40 -11.77
CA ASN A 325 -30.96 -17.01 -11.39
C ASN A 325 -30.88 -15.52 -10.98
N PRO A 326 -31.68 -15.06 -10.00
CA PRO A 326 -31.89 -13.63 -9.77
C PRO A 326 -30.61 -12.86 -9.45
N SER A 327 -29.61 -13.46 -8.80
CA SER A 327 -28.31 -12.79 -8.54
C SER A 327 -27.45 -12.65 -9.80
N ALA A 328 -27.42 -13.66 -10.69
CA ALA A 328 -26.77 -13.54 -11.99
C ALA A 328 -27.46 -12.45 -12.85
N THR A 329 -28.79 -12.41 -12.84
CA THR A 329 -29.58 -11.38 -13.53
C THR A 329 -29.31 -9.97 -12.98
N ALA A 330 -29.18 -9.82 -11.65
CA ALA A 330 -28.83 -8.55 -11.02
C ALA A 330 -27.40 -8.09 -11.34
N LEU A 331 -26.46 -9.02 -11.50
CA LEU A 331 -25.06 -8.77 -11.82
C LEU A 331 -24.82 -8.38 -13.30
N LEU A 332 -25.51 -9.04 -14.24
CA LEU A 332 -25.21 -8.93 -15.67
C LEU A 332 -25.30 -7.50 -16.21
N LYS A 333 -26.41 -6.80 -15.95
CA LYS A 333 -26.64 -5.45 -16.51
C LYS A 333 -25.59 -4.43 -16.03
N PRO A 334 -25.29 -4.31 -14.72
CA PRO A 334 -24.19 -3.48 -14.22
C PRO A 334 -22.82 -3.83 -14.82
N LEU A 335 -22.47 -5.11 -15.02
CA LEU A 335 -21.21 -5.49 -15.68
C LEU A 335 -21.17 -4.99 -17.13
N VAL A 336 -22.26 -5.14 -17.90
CA VAL A 336 -22.36 -4.58 -19.26
C VAL A 336 -22.23 -3.05 -19.24
N GLN A 337 -22.83 -2.36 -18.27
CA GLN A 337 -22.69 -0.90 -18.09
C GLN A 337 -21.26 -0.47 -17.69
N ARG A 338 -20.52 -1.31 -16.96
CA ARG A 338 -19.07 -1.16 -16.68
C ARG A 338 -18.18 -1.54 -17.88
N GLY A 339 -18.77 -1.95 -19.00
CA GLY A 339 -18.05 -2.25 -20.26
C GLY A 339 -17.52 -3.68 -20.39
N PHE A 340 -18.04 -4.64 -19.61
CA PHE A 340 -17.79 -6.07 -19.90
C PHE A 340 -18.49 -6.47 -21.21
N GLY A 341 -17.68 -6.80 -22.22
CA GLY A 341 -18.14 -7.23 -23.54
C GLY A 341 -18.10 -8.75 -23.70
N ARG A 342 -19.00 -9.31 -24.52
CA ARG A 342 -19.16 -10.76 -24.72
C ARG A 342 -19.45 -11.52 -23.41
N ILE A 343 -20.22 -10.89 -22.52
CA ILE A 343 -20.68 -11.48 -21.26
C ILE A 343 -22.12 -12.00 -21.38
N GLY A 344 -22.41 -13.16 -20.79
CA GLY A 344 -23.73 -13.80 -20.78
C GLY A 344 -24.02 -14.58 -19.50
N MET A 345 -25.15 -15.29 -19.48
CA MET A 345 -25.54 -16.17 -18.38
C MET A 345 -25.89 -17.56 -18.92
N ALA A 346 -25.60 -18.59 -18.14
CA ALA A 346 -26.06 -19.96 -18.37
C ALA A 346 -26.06 -20.73 -17.06
N ASP A 347 -27.13 -21.47 -16.78
CA ASP A 347 -27.40 -21.98 -15.44
C ASP A 347 -26.94 -23.43 -15.29
N PHE A 348 -26.04 -23.67 -14.33
CA PHE A 348 -25.56 -25.00 -13.93
C PHE A 348 -25.96 -25.32 -12.46
N PRO A 349 -27.26 -25.22 -12.09
CA PRO A 349 -27.66 -25.19 -10.68
C PRO A 349 -27.41 -26.52 -9.97
N ASP A 350 -27.56 -27.65 -10.65
CA ASP A 350 -27.32 -28.97 -10.06
C ASP A 350 -25.82 -29.27 -9.87
N GLN A 351 -24.98 -28.82 -10.79
CA GLN A 351 -23.53 -28.98 -10.70
C GLN A 351 -22.95 -28.10 -9.58
N ILE A 352 -23.44 -26.86 -9.44
CA ILE A 352 -23.06 -25.98 -8.31
C ILE A 352 -23.61 -26.54 -6.99
N ALA A 353 -24.86 -27.01 -6.94
CA ALA A 353 -25.44 -27.60 -5.73
C ALA A 353 -24.74 -28.90 -5.28
N ALA A 354 -24.08 -29.62 -6.19
CA ALA A 354 -23.27 -30.79 -5.87
C ALA A 354 -21.87 -30.45 -5.30
N GLY A 355 -21.40 -29.21 -5.44
CA GLY A 355 -20.09 -28.76 -4.95
C GLY A 355 -18.87 -29.27 -5.75
N ASP A 356 -19.08 -29.98 -6.86
CA ASP A 356 -18.00 -30.52 -7.71
C ASP A 356 -17.65 -29.54 -8.84
N SER A 357 -16.58 -28.78 -8.64
CA SER A 357 -16.08 -27.82 -9.63
C SER A 357 -15.54 -28.49 -10.89
N ALA A 358 -15.04 -29.73 -10.83
CA ALA A 358 -14.55 -30.44 -12.01
C ALA A 358 -15.69 -30.91 -12.92
N VAL A 359 -16.78 -31.43 -12.34
CA VAL A 359 -18.02 -31.75 -13.06
C VAL A 359 -18.66 -30.48 -13.63
N LEU A 360 -18.71 -29.40 -12.85
CA LEU A 360 -19.19 -28.10 -13.29
C LEU A 360 -18.38 -27.54 -14.49
N PHE A 361 -17.05 -27.51 -14.39
CA PHE A 361 -16.20 -27.02 -15.48
C PHE A 361 -16.24 -27.93 -16.71
N LYS A 362 -16.40 -29.25 -16.53
CA LYS A 362 -16.65 -30.18 -17.65
C LYS A 362 -17.97 -29.87 -18.35
N ALA A 363 -19.05 -29.62 -17.59
CA ALA A 363 -20.35 -29.25 -18.16
C ALA A 363 -20.30 -27.90 -18.89
N ALA A 364 -19.61 -26.90 -18.33
CA ALA A 364 -19.42 -25.59 -18.97
C ALA A 364 -18.59 -25.69 -20.26
N LYS A 365 -17.42 -26.36 -20.24
CA LYS A 365 -16.62 -26.60 -21.45
C LYS A 365 -17.40 -27.39 -22.50
N SER A 366 -18.26 -28.33 -22.09
CA SER A 366 -19.15 -29.09 -22.99
C SER A 366 -20.26 -28.25 -23.63
N LEU A 367 -20.67 -27.12 -23.03
CA LEU A 367 -21.71 -26.25 -23.58
C LEU A 367 -21.16 -25.14 -24.49
N PHE A 368 -19.95 -24.62 -24.20
CA PHE A 368 -19.38 -23.47 -24.91
C PHE A 368 -18.20 -23.79 -25.83
N GLY A 369 -17.55 -24.95 -25.66
CA GLY A 369 -16.26 -25.22 -26.27
C GLY A 369 -15.24 -24.13 -25.93
N SER A 370 -14.56 -23.60 -26.94
CA SER A 370 -13.62 -22.47 -26.83
C SER A 370 -14.27 -21.07 -26.86
N SER A 371 -15.61 -20.97 -26.94
CA SER A 371 -16.31 -19.69 -27.13
C SER A 371 -16.26 -18.78 -25.89
N VAL A 372 -16.15 -19.38 -24.69
CA VAL A 372 -16.07 -18.68 -23.40
C VAL A 372 -14.67 -18.89 -22.82
N ARG A 373 -14.00 -17.80 -22.44
CA ARG A 373 -12.73 -17.85 -21.72
C ARG A 373 -12.92 -17.86 -20.21
N ARG A 374 -13.69 -16.93 -19.64
CA ARG A 374 -13.90 -16.83 -18.18
C ARG A 374 -15.27 -17.32 -17.74
N PHE A 375 -15.34 -17.95 -16.59
CA PHE A 375 -16.57 -18.45 -16.00
C PHE A 375 -16.70 -17.92 -14.57
N ILE A 376 -17.69 -17.05 -14.35
CA ILE A 376 -18.07 -16.51 -13.04
C ILE A 376 -19.10 -17.46 -12.45
N TRP A 377 -18.79 -18.09 -11.32
CA TRP A 377 -19.64 -19.11 -10.70
C TRP A 377 -19.64 -19.01 -9.18
N GLY A 378 -20.66 -19.58 -8.55
CA GLY A 378 -20.73 -19.60 -7.08
C GLY A 378 -22.16 -19.63 -6.54
N THR A 379 -22.32 -19.24 -5.28
CA THR A 379 -23.61 -19.30 -4.56
C THR A 379 -23.97 -17.97 -3.90
N VAL A 380 -25.27 -17.73 -3.71
CA VAL A 380 -25.82 -16.63 -2.90
C VAL A 380 -26.85 -17.20 -1.92
N LYS A 381 -26.64 -16.96 -0.64
CA LYS A 381 -27.43 -17.51 0.48
C LYS A 381 -28.04 -16.37 1.30
N ILE A 382 -29.24 -16.59 1.86
CA ILE A 382 -29.79 -15.71 2.89
C ILE A 382 -29.08 -16.06 4.21
N ALA A 383 -28.32 -15.10 4.76
CA ALA A 383 -27.60 -15.25 6.02
C ALA A 383 -28.45 -14.81 7.22
N SER A 384 -29.24 -13.75 7.06
CA SER A 384 -30.31 -13.35 7.98
C SER A 384 -31.50 -12.75 7.22
N LEU A 385 -32.70 -12.91 7.79
CA LEU A 385 -33.95 -12.35 7.30
C LEU A 385 -34.88 -12.14 8.50
N GLU A 386 -34.88 -10.92 9.03
CA GLU A 386 -35.52 -10.59 10.31
C GLU A 386 -36.51 -9.43 10.15
N GLN A 387 -37.60 -9.45 10.92
CA GLN A 387 -38.55 -8.35 10.99
C GLN A 387 -38.27 -7.48 12.23
N GLY A 388 -38.01 -6.19 12.00
CA GLY A 388 -37.77 -5.19 13.03
C GLY A 388 -39.05 -4.77 13.77
N VAL A 389 -38.86 -4.15 14.94
CA VAL A 389 -39.94 -3.64 15.82
C VAL A 389 -40.80 -2.54 15.17
N ASP A 390 -40.29 -1.94 14.10
CA ASP A 390 -40.97 -0.94 13.24
C ASP A 390 -41.75 -1.59 12.07
N ASN A 391 -41.88 -2.92 12.07
CA ASN A 391 -42.44 -3.77 11.01
C ASN A 391 -41.62 -3.79 9.71
N THR A 392 -40.44 -3.19 9.65
CA THR A 392 -39.53 -3.33 8.50
C THR A 392 -38.92 -4.73 8.47
N TRP A 393 -38.48 -5.17 7.28
CA TRP A 393 -37.75 -6.40 7.07
C TRP A 393 -36.32 -6.07 6.69
N THR A 394 -35.35 -6.62 7.40
CA THR A 394 -33.92 -6.55 7.07
C THR A 394 -33.47 -7.90 6.55
N CYS A 395 -32.81 -7.92 5.40
CA CYS A 395 -32.21 -9.13 4.83
C CYS A 395 -30.72 -8.92 4.66
N ILE A 396 -29.93 -9.90 5.10
CA ILE A 396 -28.49 -10.02 4.82
C ILE A 396 -28.32 -11.22 3.88
N LEU A 397 -27.73 -10.97 2.72
CA LEU A 397 -27.27 -12.00 1.80
C LEU A 397 -25.76 -12.17 1.92
N SER A 398 -25.28 -13.40 1.78
CA SER A 398 -23.86 -13.74 1.66
C SER A 398 -23.63 -14.42 0.31
N ALA A 399 -22.55 -14.04 -0.39
CA ALA A 399 -22.16 -14.56 -1.69
C ALA A 399 -20.76 -15.16 -1.61
N GLU A 400 -20.59 -16.35 -2.17
CA GLU A 400 -19.30 -17.03 -2.39
C GLU A 400 -19.13 -17.13 -3.91
N ILE A 401 -18.21 -16.37 -4.51
CA ILE A 401 -18.08 -16.23 -5.97
C ILE A 401 -16.62 -16.41 -6.40
N ALA A 402 -16.39 -17.27 -7.38
CA ALA A 402 -15.11 -17.52 -8.02
C ALA A 402 -15.15 -17.28 -9.52
N VAL A 403 -13.99 -17.03 -10.12
CA VAL A 403 -13.82 -16.88 -11.57
C VAL A 403 -12.71 -17.79 -12.05
N HIS A 404 -13.09 -18.75 -12.90
CA HIS A 404 -12.14 -19.66 -13.55
C HIS A 404 -11.85 -19.18 -14.97
N ASP A 405 -10.58 -19.21 -15.39
CA ASP A 405 -10.17 -18.98 -16.78
C ASP A 405 -9.89 -20.32 -17.45
N PHE A 406 -10.68 -20.68 -18.46
CA PHE A 406 -10.60 -21.97 -19.15
C PHE A 406 -9.39 -22.10 -20.08
N VAL A 407 -8.72 -20.99 -20.43
CA VAL A 407 -7.50 -21.01 -21.27
C VAL A 407 -6.28 -21.28 -20.40
N ASP A 408 -6.15 -20.55 -19.29
CA ASP A 408 -5.05 -20.73 -18.33
C ASP A 408 -5.32 -21.92 -17.38
N ASN A 409 -6.56 -22.43 -17.39
CA ASN A 409 -7.10 -23.52 -16.57
C ASN A 409 -6.88 -23.32 -15.06
N ALA A 410 -7.08 -22.09 -14.59
CA ALA A 410 -6.83 -21.64 -13.22
C ALA A 410 -8.00 -20.82 -12.68
N GLU A 411 -8.16 -20.80 -11.35
CA GLU A 411 -8.97 -19.78 -10.68
C GLU A 411 -8.18 -18.47 -10.64
N VAL A 412 -8.75 -17.40 -11.19
CA VAL A 412 -8.09 -16.09 -11.33
C VAL A 412 -8.64 -15.04 -10.37
N PHE A 413 -9.77 -15.31 -9.72
CA PHE A 413 -10.40 -14.47 -8.71
C PHE A 413 -11.33 -15.30 -7.83
N SER A 414 -11.41 -14.98 -6.54
CA SER A 414 -12.29 -15.63 -5.56
C SER A 414 -12.63 -14.62 -4.46
N VAL A 415 -13.90 -14.52 -4.07
CA VAL A 415 -14.35 -13.56 -3.05
C VAL A 415 -15.58 -14.06 -2.28
N THR A 416 -15.61 -13.76 -0.98
CA THR A 416 -16.83 -13.81 -0.17
C THR A 416 -17.27 -12.40 0.16
N LEU A 417 -18.55 -12.09 -0.08
CA LEU A 417 -19.13 -10.74 0.14
C LEU A 417 -20.48 -10.85 0.84
N GLU A 418 -20.79 -9.88 1.70
CA GLU A 418 -22.12 -9.72 2.27
C GLU A 418 -22.78 -8.42 1.81
N GLY A 419 -24.10 -8.44 1.66
CA GLY A 419 -24.90 -7.27 1.30
C GLY A 419 -26.22 -7.27 2.04
N SER A 420 -26.54 -6.14 2.67
CA SER A 420 -27.74 -5.97 3.50
C SER A 420 -28.65 -4.87 2.96
N ALA A 421 -29.96 -5.02 3.16
CA ALA A 421 -30.93 -3.97 2.95
C ALA A 421 -32.18 -4.14 3.82
N THR A 422 -32.80 -3.01 4.17
CA THR A 422 -34.06 -2.95 4.93
C THR A 422 -35.18 -2.40 4.05
N ALA A 423 -36.37 -3.00 4.11
CA ALA A 423 -37.53 -2.59 3.32
C ALA A 423 -38.87 -2.89 4.02
N LYS A 424 -40.00 -2.45 3.45
CA LYS A 424 -41.34 -2.65 4.04
C LYS A 424 -41.90 -4.08 3.94
N THR A 425 -41.31 -4.96 3.13
CA THR A 425 -41.74 -6.36 2.99
C THR A 425 -40.55 -7.28 2.84
N GLU A 426 -40.71 -8.54 3.25
CA GLU A 426 -39.71 -9.62 3.11
C GLU A 426 -39.13 -9.70 1.68
N ALA A 427 -40.00 -9.78 0.66
CA ALA A 427 -39.58 -9.87 -0.74
C ALA A 427 -38.87 -8.60 -1.23
N SER A 428 -39.28 -7.41 -0.77
CA SER A 428 -38.58 -6.16 -1.07
C SER A 428 -37.19 -6.12 -0.43
N ALA A 429 -37.03 -6.61 0.80
CA ALA A 429 -35.76 -6.62 1.51
C ALA A 429 -34.76 -7.57 0.82
N ILE A 430 -35.17 -8.79 0.51
CA ILE A 430 -34.38 -9.77 -0.25
C ILE A 430 -33.97 -9.21 -1.63
N THR A 431 -34.88 -8.52 -2.32
CA THR A 431 -34.60 -7.93 -3.65
C THR A 431 -33.61 -6.76 -3.55
N ALA A 432 -33.74 -5.89 -2.54
CA ALA A 432 -32.84 -4.77 -2.32
C ALA A 432 -31.45 -5.24 -1.86
N ALA A 433 -31.38 -6.23 -0.97
CA ALA A 433 -30.13 -6.82 -0.51
C ALA A 433 -29.37 -7.50 -1.67
N ARG A 434 -30.11 -8.16 -2.57
CA ARG A 434 -29.55 -8.72 -3.82
C ARG A 434 -29.06 -7.64 -4.78
N ALA A 435 -29.81 -6.55 -4.94
CA ALA A 435 -29.37 -5.42 -5.77
C ALA A 435 -28.09 -4.78 -5.22
N LYS A 436 -27.94 -4.68 -3.89
CA LYS A 436 -26.71 -4.22 -3.23
C LYS A 436 -25.56 -5.20 -3.42
N LEU A 437 -25.77 -6.49 -3.10
CA LEU A 437 -24.73 -7.52 -3.16
C LEU A 437 -24.27 -7.80 -4.59
N ALA A 438 -25.18 -8.26 -5.45
CA ALA A 438 -24.85 -8.70 -6.80
C ALA A 438 -24.79 -7.55 -7.82
N GLY A 439 -25.55 -6.47 -7.61
CA GLY A 439 -25.64 -5.34 -8.55
C GLY A 439 -24.71 -4.16 -8.25
N GLU A 440 -24.05 -4.13 -7.09
CA GLU A 440 -23.11 -3.06 -6.70
C GLU A 440 -21.79 -3.62 -6.16
N LEU A 441 -21.82 -4.36 -5.05
CA LEU A 441 -20.60 -4.81 -4.35
C LEU A 441 -19.79 -5.83 -5.17
N LEU A 442 -20.46 -6.86 -5.71
CA LEU A 442 -19.82 -7.87 -6.57
C LEU A 442 -19.38 -7.29 -7.92
N VAL A 443 -20.09 -6.29 -8.44
CA VAL A 443 -19.70 -5.55 -9.65
C VAL A 443 -18.41 -4.79 -9.42
N ASP A 444 -18.29 -4.13 -8.27
CA ASP A 444 -17.09 -3.39 -7.87
C ASP A 444 -15.90 -4.35 -7.66
N ALA A 445 -16.10 -5.43 -6.91
CA ALA A 445 -15.08 -6.45 -6.66
C ALA A 445 -14.58 -7.11 -7.96
N LEU A 446 -15.47 -7.48 -8.89
CA LEU A 446 -15.10 -8.02 -10.20
C LEU A 446 -14.45 -6.98 -11.13
N TYR A 447 -14.76 -5.70 -10.98
CA TYR A 447 -14.20 -4.63 -11.82
C TYR A 447 -12.78 -4.23 -11.37
N TYR A 448 -12.49 -4.34 -10.07
CA TYR A 448 -11.23 -3.91 -9.46
C TYR A 448 -10.33 -5.07 -8.94
N GLY A 449 -10.77 -6.34 -9.00
CA GLY A 449 -10.00 -7.48 -8.48
C GLY A 449 -9.56 -8.55 -9.51
N MET A 450 -9.92 -8.42 -10.80
CA MET A 450 -9.81 -9.47 -11.84
C MET A 450 -8.71 -9.27 -12.90
#